data_AF-A0A8I1RM81-F1
#
_entry.id   AF-A0A8I1RM81-F1
#
_cell.length_a   1.000
_cell.length_b   1.000
_cell.length_c   1.000
_cell.angle_alpha   90.00
_cell.angle_beta   90.00
_cell.angle_gamma   90.00
#
_symmetry.space_group_name_H-M   'P 1'
#
loop_
_entity.id
_entity.type
_entity.pdbx_description
1 polymer ?
#
loop_
_entity_poly.entity_id
_entity_poly.type
_entity_poly.pdbx_seq_one_letter_code
_entity_poly.pdbx_strand_id
1 'polypeptide(L)'
;MNDAVRYDDDMVEVFRHADSLVATVPDDGKRSYLFDLITVLQPNPSGLRRWSVMQKIRKLRQENDRPVPQNIEQEVERAFLAQCRGANAFKDRNRDPETALFYKPEGRAGEVWALVPRSEARGA
;
A
#
# COMPACT_ATOMS: atom_id res chain seq x y z
N MET A 1 -33.44 -7.80 2.52
CA MET A 1 -32.97 -7.20 1.26
C MET A 1 -31.50 -6.90 1.46
N ASN A 2 -30.62 -7.70 0.86
CA ASN A 2 -29.17 -7.51 0.97
C ASN A 2 -28.78 -6.44 -0.05
N ASP A 3 -28.37 -5.28 0.46
CA ASP A 3 -27.65 -4.26 -0.31
C ASP A 3 -26.26 -4.81 -0.62
N ALA A 4 -26.11 -5.40 -1.80
CA ALA A 4 -24.81 -5.71 -2.35
C ALA A 4 -24.13 -4.36 -2.65
N VAL A 5 -23.21 -3.95 -1.78
CA VAL A 5 -22.31 -2.82 -2.02
C VAL A 5 -21.65 -3.05 -3.37
N ARG A 6 -22.11 -2.29 -4.37
CA ARG A 6 -21.55 -2.27 -5.72
C ARG A 6 -20.16 -1.64 -5.57
N TYR A 7 -19.15 -2.47 -5.36
CA TYR A 7 -17.77 -2.01 -5.53
C TYR A 7 -17.62 -1.64 -7.01
N ASP A 8 -17.32 -0.36 -7.27
CA ASP A 8 -16.99 0.14 -8.61
C ASP A 8 -16.06 -0.84 -9.31
N ASP A 9 -16.30 -1.11 -10.60
CA ASP A 9 -15.56 -2.08 -11.41
C ASP A 9 -14.02 -1.82 -11.37
N ASP A 10 -13.65 -0.55 -11.20
CA ASP A 10 -12.27 -0.08 -10.97
C ASP A 10 -11.65 -0.59 -9.65
N MET A 11 -12.44 -0.73 -8.58
CA MET A 11 -11.98 -1.31 -7.31
C MET A 11 -11.66 -2.79 -7.49
N VAL A 12 -12.49 -3.52 -8.25
CA VAL A 12 -12.31 -4.96 -8.50
C VAL A 12 -11.03 -5.22 -9.31
N GLU A 13 -10.73 -4.39 -10.31
CA GLU A 13 -9.46 -4.46 -11.04
C GLU A 13 -8.25 -4.11 -10.17
N VAL A 14 -8.35 -3.09 -9.31
CA VAL A 14 -7.28 -2.72 -8.37
C VAL A 14 -7.04 -3.83 -7.34
N PHE A 15 -8.09 -4.45 -6.81
CA PHE A 15 -7.98 -5.60 -5.91
C PHE A 15 -7.41 -6.82 -6.62
N ARG A 16 -7.80 -7.11 -7.87
CA ARG A 16 -7.22 -8.22 -8.65
C ARG A 16 -5.74 -7.99 -8.97
N HIS A 17 -5.36 -6.75 -9.25
CA HIS A 17 -3.97 -6.40 -9.52
C HIS A 17 -3.13 -6.41 -8.24
N ALA A 18 -3.68 -5.90 -7.13
CA ALA A 18 -3.10 -6.02 -5.81
C ALA A 18 -2.96 -7.49 -5.41
N ASP A 19 -3.97 -8.32 -5.63
CA ASP A 19 -3.95 -9.77 -5.39
C ASP A 19 -2.87 -10.45 -6.24
N SER A 20 -2.75 -10.10 -7.52
CA SER A 20 -1.71 -10.65 -8.41
C SER A 20 -0.31 -10.20 -7.99
N LEU A 21 -0.13 -8.95 -7.55
CA LEU A 21 1.16 -8.45 -7.06
C LEU A 21 1.49 -9.03 -5.68
N VAL A 22 0.50 -9.20 -4.81
CA VAL A 22 0.63 -9.79 -3.47
C VAL A 22 0.91 -11.30 -3.56
N ALA A 23 0.35 -12.00 -4.55
CA ALA A 23 0.60 -13.42 -4.78
C ALA A 23 2.08 -13.74 -5.07
N THR A 24 2.84 -12.77 -5.60
CA THR A 24 4.29 -12.92 -5.86
C THR A 24 5.18 -12.67 -4.64
N VAL A 25 4.65 -12.16 -3.54
CA VAL A 25 5.38 -11.91 -2.29
C VAL A 25 5.29 -13.14 -1.39
N PRO A 26 6.33 -13.67 -0.74
CA PRO A 26 6.21 -14.79 0.20
C PRO A 26 5.20 -14.51 1.32
N ASP A 27 4.44 -15.53 1.75
CA ASP A 27 3.38 -15.40 2.76
C ASP A 27 3.95 -15.44 4.19
N ASP A 28 4.58 -14.34 4.60
CA ASP A 28 5.19 -14.19 5.93
C ASP A 28 4.43 -13.21 6.84
N GLY A 29 3.13 -13.02 6.58
CA GLY A 29 2.29 -12.03 7.26
C GLY A 29 2.47 -10.60 6.76
N LYS A 30 3.50 -10.29 5.94
CA LYS A 30 3.73 -8.94 5.37
C LYS A 30 2.73 -8.59 4.27
N ARG A 31 2.12 -9.59 3.63
CA ARG A 31 1.04 -9.40 2.65
C ARG A 31 -0.14 -8.62 3.23
N SER A 32 -0.47 -8.83 4.51
CA SER A 32 -1.57 -8.15 5.18
C SER A 32 -1.36 -6.63 5.25
N TYR A 33 -0.14 -6.18 5.55
CA TYR A 33 0.18 -4.75 5.63
C TYR A 33 0.19 -4.07 4.27
N LEU A 34 0.52 -4.80 3.19
CA LEU A 34 0.42 -4.27 1.82
C LEU A 34 -1.03 -3.95 1.45
N PHE A 35 -1.98 -4.84 1.75
CA PHE A 35 -3.40 -4.58 1.54
C PHE A 35 -3.90 -3.41 2.38
N ASP A 36 -3.50 -3.33 3.64
CA ASP A 36 -3.90 -2.22 4.51
C ASP A 36 -3.35 -0.88 3.97
N LEU A 37 -2.11 -0.86 3.48
CA LEU A 37 -1.49 0.32 2.84
C LEU A 37 -2.25 0.74 1.58
N ILE A 38 -2.57 -0.19 0.68
CA ILE A 38 -3.35 0.09 -0.53
C ILE A 38 -4.72 0.65 -0.15
N THR A 39 -5.43 -0.01 0.75
CA THR A 39 -6.77 0.40 1.22
C THR A 39 -6.76 1.82 1.79
N VAL A 40 -5.72 2.20 2.53
CA VAL A 40 -5.60 3.52 3.16
C VAL A 40 -5.16 4.60 2.15
N LEU A 41 -4.26 4.29 1.23
CA LEU A 41 -3.67 5.26 0.31
C LEU A 41 -4.49 5.46 -0.97
N GLN A 42 -5.21 4.43 -1.44
CA GLN A 42 -6.02 4.49 -2.66
C GLN A 42 -7.01 5.67 -2.70
N PRO A 43 -7.80 5.98 -1.64
CA PRO A 43 -8.70 7.13 -1.66
C PRO A 43 -7.97 8.50 -1.55
N ASN A 44 -6.64 8.50 -1.42
CA ASN A 44 -5.82 9.69 -1.21
C ASN A 44 -4.71 9.76 -2.29
N PRO A 45 -5.03 10.13 -3.54
CA PRO A 45 -4.07 10.13 -4.65
C PRO A 45 -2.89 11.09 -4.42
N SER A 46 -3.08 12.14 -3.62
CA SER A 46 -2.00 13.04 -3.20
C SER A 46 -1.07 12.44 -2.14
N GLY A 47 -1.35 11.23 -1.68
CA GLY A 47 -0.71 10.60 -0.53
C GLY A 47 -1.20 11.12 0.81
N LEU A 48 -0.74 10.44 1.86
CA LEU A 48 -0.98 10.79 3.26
C LEU A 48 0.35 10.90 4.00
N ARG A 49 0.39 11.73 5.04
CA ARG A 49 1.53 11.74 5.96
C ARG A 49 1.65 10.39 6.64
N ARG A 50 2.88 9.92 6.82
CA ARG A 50 3.19 8.65 7.51
C ARG A 50 2.39 8.44 8.79
N TRP A 51 2.35 9.43 9.68
CA TRP A 51 1.57 9.34 10.93
C TRP A 51 0.09 9.04 10.69
N SER A 52 -0.53 9.76 9.74
CA SER A 52 -1.93 9.55 9.36
C SER A 52 -2.17 8.17 8.77
N VAL A 53 -1.22 7.63 8.00
CA VAL A 53 -1.26 6.26 7.48
C VAL A 53 -1.28 5.26 8.64
N MET A 54 -0.37 5.39 9.61
CA MET A 54 -0.30 4.49 10.76
C MET A 54 -1.59 4.46 11.58
N GLN A 55 -2.15 5.65 11.87
CA GLN A 55 -3.42 5.76 12.61
C GLN A 55 -4.58 5.13 11.83
N LYS A 56 -4.66 5.33 10.52
CA LYS A 56 -5.69 4.73 9.68
C LYS A 56 -5.55 3.22 9.58
N ILE A 57 -4.33 2.67 9.49
CA ILE A 57 -4.10 1.22 9.47
C ILE A 57 -4.48 0.59 10.80
N ARG A 58 -4.09 1.19 11.93
CA ARG A 58 -4.52 0.73 13.27
C ARG A 58 -6.04 0.67 13.38
N LYS A 59 -6.71 1.76 12.98
CA LYS A 59 -8.17 1.84 12.99
C LYS A 59 -8.80 0.79 12.07
N LEU A 60 -8.31 0.67 10.83
CA LEU A 60 -8.78 -0.33 9.86
C LEU A 60 -8.68 -1.74 10.43
N ARG A 61 -7.57 -2.08 11.09
CA ARG A 61 -7.40 -3.41 11.70
C ARG A 61 -8.33 -3.64 12.88
N GLN A 62 -8.50 -2.64 13.75
CA GLN A 62 -9.44 -2.71 14.87
C GLN A 62 -10.88 -2.93 14.39
N GLU A 63 -11.31 -2.20 13.36
CA GLU A 63 -12.67 -2.32 12.80
C GLU A 63 -12.94 -3.66 12.10
N ASN A 64 -11.89 -4.40 11.73
CA ASN A 64 -11.97 -5.70 11.06
C ASN A 64 -11.52 -6.86 11.95
N ASP A 65 -11.45 -6.65 13.28
CA ASP A 65 -10.99 -7.65 14.27
C ASP A 65 -9.63 -8.29 13.93
N ARG A 66 -8.74 -7.53 13.28
CA ARG A 66 -7.39 -7.97 12.92
C ARG A 66 -6.39 -7.61 14.03
N PRO A 67 -5.35 -8.44 14.26
CA PRO A 67 -4.31 -8.14 15.25
C PRO A 67 -3.59 -6.81 14.99
N VAL A 68 -3.44 -6.01 16.06
CA VAL A 68 -2.64 -4.78 16.10
C VAL A 68 -1.43 -5.01 17.01
N PRO A 69 -0.32 -5.56 16.48
CA PRO A 69 0.86 -5.80 17.29
C PRO A 69 1.55 -4.49 17.67
N GLN A 70 2.34 -4.49 18.75
CA GLN A 70 3.05 -3.30 19.22
C GLN A 70 4.05 -2.73 18.20
N ASN A 71 4.59 -3.59 17.33
CA ASN A 71 5.53 -3.20 16.27
C ASN A 71 4.84 -2.91 14.92
N ILE A 72 3.52 -2.68 14.90
CA ILE A 72 2.76 -2.46 13.66
C ILE A 72 3.36 -1.35 12.79
N GLU A 73 3.81 -0.24 13.38
CA GLU A 73 4.44 0.86 12.65
C GLU A 73 5.67 0.41 11.85
N GLN A 74 6.49 -0.45 12.45
CA GLN A 74 7.75 -0.92 11.87
C GLN A 74 7.45 -1.91 10.74
N GLU A 75 6.48 -2.79 10.92
CA GLU A 75 6.10 -3.74 9.88
C GLU A 75 5.40 -3.06 8.71
N VAL A 76 4.55 -2.07 8.97
CA VAL A 76 3.93 -1.23 7.92
C VAL A 76 5.00 -0.45 7.15
N GLU A 77 5.96 0.17 7.83
CA GLU A 77 7.06 0.87 7.17
C GLU A 77 7.90 -0.07 6.33
N ARG A 78 8.26 -1.25 6.86
CA ARG A 78 9.01 -2.25 6.13
C ARG A 78 8.25 -2.70 4.87
N ALA A 79 6.95 -2.93 4.97
CA ALA A 79 6.10 -3.29 3.83
C ALA A 79 6.06 -2.17 2.79
N PHE A 80 5.90 -0.91 3.22
CA PHE A 80 5.95 0.26 2.36
C PHE A 80 7.29 0.37 1.62
N LEU A 81 8.42 0.39 2.36
CA LEU A 81 9.76 0.56 1.79
C LEU A 81 10.15 -0.58 0.85
N ALA A 82 9.68 -1.81 1.10
CA ALA A 82 9.92 -2.96 0.24
C ALA A 82 9.24 -2.86 -1.14
N GLN A 83 8.24 -1.98 -1.28
CA GLN A 83 7.49 -1.74 -2.52
C GLN A 83 7.49 -0.26 -2.95
N CYS A 84 8.38 0.56 -2.35
CA CYS A 84 8.48 1.98 -2.61
C CYS A 84 9.51 2.26 -3.71
N ARG A 85 9.07 2.94 -4.78
CA ARG A 85 9.94 3.49 -5.82
C ARG A 85 11.03 4.35 -5.17
N GLY A 86 12.28 4.05 -5.47
CA GLY A 86 13.44 4.79 -4.96
C GLY A 86 14.01 4.33 -3.62
N ALA A 87 13.32 3.46 -2.86
CA ALA A 87 13.86 2.91 -1.62
C ALA A 87 14.99 1.90 -1.89
N ASN A 88 16.06 1.91 -1.08
CA ASN A 88 17.17 0.96 -1.23
C ASN A 88 16.69 -0.49 -1.17
N ALA A 89 15.80 -0.82 -0.23
CA ALA A 89 15.21 -2.15 -0.10
C ALA A 89 14.46 -2.64 -1.36
N PHE A 90 13.94 -1.70 -2.17
CA PHE A 90 13.33 -2.01 -3.47
C PHE A 90 14.39 -2.21 -4.55
N LYS A 91 15.41 -1.33 -4.60
CA LYS A 91 16.54 -1.39 -5.55
C LYS A 91 17.40 -2.63 -5.37
N ASP A 92 17.69 -3.01 -4.13
CA ASP A 92 18.55 -4.15 -3.77
C ASP A 92 17.97 -5.50 -4.24
N ARG A 93 16.66 -5.54 -4.52
CA ARG A 93 15.96 -6.72 -5.06
C ARG A 93 15.98 -6.80 -6.58
N ASN A 94 16.67 -5.86 -7.25
CA ASN A 94 16.70 -5.73 -8.71
C ASN A 94 15.30 -5.73 -9.35
N ARG A 95 14.32 -5.15 -8.65
CA ARG A 95 12.93 -5.06 -9.12
C ARG A 95 12.81 -3.93 -10.12
N ASP A 96 12.02 -4.19 -11.15
CA ASP A 96 11.66 -3.19 -12.14
C ASP A 96 10.96 -2.00 -11.44
N PRO A 97 11.46 -0.76 -11.58
CA PRO A 97 10.79 0.44 -11.04
C PRO A 97 9.31 0.57 -11.42
N GLU A 98 8.88 0.00 -12.55
CA GLU A 98 7.48 -0.03 -12.99
C GLU A 98 6.60 -0.95 -12.11
N THR A 99 7.21 -1.85 -11.34
CA THR A 99 6.50 -2.75 -10.41
C THR A 99 6.33 -2.17 -9.00
N ALA A 100 6.82 -0.95 -8.76
CA ALA A 100 6.66 -0.28 -7.47
C ALA A 100 5.18 0.08 -7.23
N LEU A 101 4.68 -0.25 -6.04
CA LEU A 101 3.31 0.08 -5.63
C LEU A 101 3.23 1.47 -5.00
N PHE A 102 4.30 1.93 -4.36
CA PHE A 102 4.29 3.16 -3.59
C PHE A 102 5.41 4.09 -4.01
N TYR A 103 5.29 5.36 -3.66
CA TYR A 103 6.36 6.34 -3.78
C TYR A 103 6.28 7.39 -2.66
N LYS A 104 7.38 8.11 -2.49
CA LYS A 104 7.45 9.31 -1.64
C LYS A 104 7.41 10.54 -2.55
N PRO A 105 6.33 11.35 -2.56
CA PRO A 105 6.30 12.58 -3.34
C PRO A 105 7.40 13.54 -2.90
N GLU A 106 8.18 14.04 -3.85
CA GLU A 106 9.21 15.03 -3.60
C GLU A 106 8.61 16.39 -3.21
N GLY A 107 9.39 17.22 -2.51
CA GLY A 107 8.99 18.60 -2.15
C GLY A 107 7.91 18.71 -1.07
N ARG A 108 7.48 17.60 -0.45
CA ARG A 108 6.49 17.62 0.65
C ARG A 108 7.14 17.38 2.01
N ALA A 109 7.01 18.35 2.91
CA ALA A 109 7.45 18.20 4.30
C ALA A 109 6.61 17.15 5.04
N GLY A 110 7.27 16.25 5.78
CA GLY A 110 6.63 15.32 6.71
C GLY A 110 6.38 13.89 6.21
N GLU A 111 7.27 13.34 5.37
CA GLU A 111 7.23 11.95 4.87
C GLU A 111 5.83 11.53 4.37
N VAL A 112 5.44 12.08 3.22
CA VAL A 112 4.19 11.69 2.56
C VAL A 112 4.39 10.38 1.82
N TRP A 113 3.44 9.46 1.98
CA TRP A 113 3.40 8.15 1.33
C TRP A 113 2.21 8.12 0.38
N ALA A 114 2.41 7.63 -0.83
CA ALA A 114 1.39 7.61 -1.88
C ALA A 114 1.44 6.30 -2.68
N LEU A 115 0.33 5.96 -3.34
CA LEU A 115 0.23 4.85 -4.29
C LEU A 115 0.67 5.35 -5.68
N VAL A 116 1.48 4.58 -6.40
CA VAL A 116 1.86 4.91 -7.78
C VAL A 116 0.61 4.85 -8.67
N PRO A 117 0.27 5.91 -9.42
CA PRO A 117 -0.84 5.89 -10.36
C PRO A 117 -0.62 4.82 -11.44
N ARG A 118 -1.65 4.02 -11.75
CA ARG A 118 -1.57 2.95 -12.77
C ARG A 118 -1.15 3.46 -14.15
N SER A 119 -1.42 4.73 -14.47
CA SER A 119 -1.00 5.39 -15.72
C SER A 119 0.50 5.65 -15.83
N GLU A 120 1.24 5.59 -14.72
CA GLU A 120 2.71 5.77 -14.69
C GLU A 120 3.46 4.43 -14.57
N ALA A 121 2.77 3.30 -14.51
CA ALA A 121 3.35 1.95 -14.49
C ALA A 121 3.64 1.39 -15.90
N ARG A 122 3.47 2.20 -16.94
CA ARG A 122 3.88 1.91 -18.32
C ARG A 122 4.59 3.13 -18.90
N GLY A 123 5.90 3.08 -18.94
CA GLY A 123 6.72 3.91 -19.82
C GLY A 123 7.17 5.25 -19.23
N ALA A 124 8.45 5.29 -18.86
CA ALA A 124 9.33 6.40 -19.22
C ALA A 124 10.57 5.82 -19.90
#